data_AF-A0A661EME9-F1
#
_entry.id   AF-A0A661EME9-F1
#
_cell.length_a   1.000
_cell.length_b   1.000
_cell.length_c   1.000
_cell.angle_alpha   90.00
_cell.angle_beta   90.00
_cell.angle_gamma   90.00
#
_symmetry.space_group_name_H-M   'P 1'
#
loop_
_entity.id
_entity.type
_entity.pdbx_description
1 polymer ?
#
loop_
_entity_poly.entity_id
_entity_poly.type
_entity_poly.pdbx_seq_one_letter_code
_entity_poly.pdbx_strand_id
1 'polypeptide(L)'
;MRRPLSLALRLTLLFAIAASIVFPVFGWVISQSAERHFEAGDTNELNIIAKAVEQALATDRAGDTLTPLQQRFDDILVGHHHASLAIITGDAAAIYTSPGPDLTSFIALDSNARDSTQPRLWVHKGHSYRAL
;
A
#
# COMPACT_ATOMS: atom_id res chain seq x y z
N MET A 1 -29.54 53.44 -9.71
CA MET A 1 -29.10 53.19 -11.11
C MET A 1 -28.12 52.02 -11.11
N ARG A 2 -28.45 50.86 -11.69
CA ARG A 2 -27.54 49.70 -11.79
C ARG A 2 -26.78 49.80 -13.11
N ARG A 3 -25.46 50.05 -13.06
CA ARG A 3 -24.61 50.01 -14.27
C ARG A 3 -24.50 48.56 -14.76
N PRO A 4 -24.67 48.30 -16.07
CA PRO A 4 -24.49 46.96 -16.60
C PRO A 4 -23.01 46.55 -16.45
N LEU A 5 -22.77 45.32 -16.00
CA LEU A 5 -21.42 44.75 -15.94
C LEU A 5 -20.76 44.80 -17.32
N SER A 6 -19.50 45.25 -17.37
CA SER A 6 -18.66 45.21 -18.56
C SER A 6 -18.58 43.80 -19.16
N LEU A 7 -18.50 43.73 -20.48
CA LEU A 7 -18.40 42.49 -21.25
C LEU A 7 -17.16 41.66 -20.83
N ALA A 8 -16.04 42.33 -20.57
CA ALA A 8 -14.82 41.71 -20.07
C ALA A 8 -14.99 41.11 -18.67
N LEU A 9 -15.76 41.76 -17.80
CA LEU A 9 -16.03 41.27 -16.44
C LEU A 9 -16.89 40.02 -16.46
N ARG A 10 -17.91 39.96 -17.34
CA ARG A 10 -18.73 38.75 -17.54
C ARG A 10 -17.90 37.58 -18.04
N LEU A 11 -17.02 37.83 -19.01
CA LEU A 11 -16.13 36.80 -19.56
C LEU A 11 -15.16 36.26 -18.50
N THR A 12 -14.54 37.16 -17.73
CA THR A 12 -13.61 36.79 -16.66
C THR A 12 -14.32 36.00 -15.56
N LEU A 13 -15.54 36.39 -15.20
CA LEU A 13 -16.34 35.68 -14.20
C LEU A 13 -16.71 34.27 -14.68
N LEU A 14 -17.14 34.13 -15.93
CA LEU A 14 -17.43 32.82 -16.53
C LEU A 14 -16.20 31.92 -16.55
N PHE A 15 -15.04 32.47 -16.92
CA PHE A 15 -13.78 31.74 -16.90
C PHE A 15 -13.39 31.31 -15.48
N ALA A 16 -13.49 32.21 -14.50
CA ALA A 16 -13.18 31.92 -13.11
C ALA A 16 -14.10 30.83 -12.53
N ILE A 17 -15.40 30.87 -12.83
CA ILE A 17 -16.36 29.84 -12.44
C ILE A 17 -16.00 28.50 -13.11
N ALA A 18 -15.72 28.50 -14.41
CA ALA A 18 -15.33 27.29 -15.12
C ALA A 18 -14.05 26.69 -14.53
N ALA A 19 -13.02 27.49 -14.32
CA ALA A 19 -11.77 27.05 -13.71
C ALA A 19 -11.98 26.48 -12.29
N SER A 20 -12.81 27.14 -11.48
CA SER A 20 -13.13 26.70 -10.11
C SER A 20 -13.88 25.36 -10.08
N ILE A 21 -14.53 24.94 -11.17
CA ILE A 21 -15.17 23.63 -11.30
C ILE A 21 -14.19 22.61 -11.89
N VAL A 22 -13.44 23.01 -12.90
CA VAL A 22 -12.51 22.14 -13.63
C VAL A 22 -11.37 21.67 -12.73
N PHE A 23 -10.74 22.54 -11.95
CA PHE A 23 -9.61 22.16 -11.10
C PHE A 23 -9.96 21.07 -10.06
N PRO A 24 -11.07 21.18 -9.28
CA PRO A 24 -11.48 20.12 -8.38
C PRO A 24 -11.81 18.80 -9.09
N VAL A 25 -12.51 18.87 -10.23
CA VAL A 25 -12.86 17.67 -11.00
C VAL A 25 -11.61 16.94 -11.48
N PHE A 26 -10.62 17.67 -11.99
CA PHE A 26 -9.34 17.06 -12.38
C PHE A 26 -8.61 16.48 -11.17
N GLY A 27 -8.56 17.17 -10.04
CA GLY A 27 -7.96 16.63 -8.81
C GLY A 27 -8.63 15.32 -8.38
N TRP A 28 -9.96 15.28 -8.42
CA TRP A 28 -10.74 14.08 -8.11
C TRP A 28 -10.47 12.93 -9.09
N VAL A 29 -10.47 13.20 -10.40
CA VAL A 29 -10.18 12.18 -11.43
C VAL A 29 -8.77 11.63 -11.29
N ILE A 30 -7.77 12.50 -11.08
CA ILE A 30 -6.38 12.07 -10.89
C ILE A 30 -6.25 11.20 -9.65
N SER A 31 -6.85 11.61 -8.52
CA SER A 31 -6.84 10.82 -7.28
C SER A 31 -7.51 9.46 -7.47
N GLN A 32 -8.66 9.42 -8.12
CA GLN A 32 -9.41 8.18 -8.35
C GLN A 32 -8.69 7.25 -9.33
N SER A 33 -8.02 7.80 -10.34
CA SER A 33 -7.23 7.05 -11.31
C SER A 33 -5.96 6.50 -10.69
N ALA A 34 -5.30 7.27 -9.82
CA ALA A 34 -4.15 6.83 -9.05
C ALA A 34 -4.53 5.63 -8.19
N GLU A 35 -5.56 5.74 -7.34
CA GLU A 35 -5.97 4.65 -6.45
C GLU A 35 -6.25 3.34 -7.21
N ARG A 36 -6.98 3.40 -8.33
CA ARG A 36 -7.30 2.21 -9.14
C ARG A 36 -6.08 1.61 -9.84
N HIS A 37 -5.10 2.42 -10.23
CA HIS A 37 -3.88 1.94 -10.86
C HIS A 37 -2.93 1.31 -9.84
N PHE A 38 -2.84 1.89 -8.63
CA PHE A 38 -2.06 1.34 -7.51
C PHE A 38 -2.69 0.09 -6.91
N GLU A 39 -4.02 -0.05 -6.90
CA GLU A 39 -4.69 -1.28 -6.45
C GLU A 39 -4.22 -2.54 -7.19
N ALA A 40 -4.18 -2.47 -8.53
CA ALA A 40 -3.75 -3.59 -9.34
C ALA A 40 -2.23 -3.80 -9.28
N GLY A 41 -1.45 -2.71 -9.21
CA GLY A 41 0.01 -2.75 -9.10
C GLY A 41 0.49 -3.35 -7.78
N ASP A 42 0.01 -2.81 -6.67
CA ASP A 42 0.40 -3.21 -5.31
C ASP A 42 0.05 -4.69 -5.06
N THR A 43 -1.14 -5.12 -5.49
CA THR A 43 -1.56 -6.53 -5.33
C THR A 43 -0.61 -7.49 -6.05
N ASN A 44 -0.15 -7.12 -7.24
CA ASN A 44 0.77 -7.95 -8.01
C ASN A 44 2.17 -7.96 -7.38
N GLU A 45 2.65 -6.82 -6.87
CA GLU A 45 3.92 -6.71 -6.17
C GLU A 45 3.93 -7.52 -4.87
N LEU A 46 2.89 -7.39 -4.04
CA LEU A 46 2.73 -8.18 -2.82
C LEU A 46 2.68 -9.69 -3.11
N ASN A 47 2.02 -10.11 -4.20
CA ASN A 47 1.97 -11.53 -4.59
C ASN A 47 3.33 -12.05 -5.08
N ILE A 48 4.12 -11.23 -5.78
CA ILE A 48 5.50 -11.58 -6.17
C ILE A 48 6.37 -11.78 -4.93
N ILE A 49 6.29 -10.87 -3.96
CA ILE A 49 7.03 -10.97 -2.69
C ILE A 49 6.58 -12.21 -1.91
N ALA A 50 5.27 -12.45 -1.79
CA ALA A 50 4.71 -13.62 -1.11
C ALA A 50 5.21 -14.94 -1.72
N LYS A 51 5.22 -15.05 -3.05
CA LYS A 51 5.76 -16.22 -3.77
C LYS A 51 7.27 -16.38 -3.58
N ALA A 52 8.03 -15.29 -3.56
CA ALA A 52 9.47 -15.34 -3.30
C ALA A 52 9.76 -15.84 -1.88
N VAL A 53 8.97 -15.39 -0.89
CA VAL A 53 9.05 -15.86 0.49
C VAL A 53 8.65 -17.33 0.60
N GLU A 54 7.55 -17.75 -0.03
CA GLU A 54 7.11 -19.15 -0.07
C GLU A 54 8.18 -20.05 -0.70
N GLN A 55 8.79 -19.62 -1.81
CA GLN A 55 9.86 -20.36 -2.46
C GLN A 55 11.15 -20.40 -1.64
N ALA A 56 11.49 -19.32 -0.92
CA ALA A 56 12.62 -19.30 0.01
C ALA A 56 12.39 -20.28 1.17
N LEU A 57 11.18 -20.32 1.73
CA LEU A 57 10.78 -21.26 2.78
C LEU A 57 10.74 -22.71 2.28
N ALA A 58 10.28 -22.96 1.04
CA ALA A 58 10.23 -24.31 0.46
C ALA A 58 11.62 -24.84 0.04
N THR A 59 12.56 -23.93 -0.27
CA THR A 59 13.94 -24.27 -0.60
C THR A 59 14.78 -24.55 0.64
N ASP A 60 14.31 -24.12 1.82
CA ASP A 60 14.94 -24.39 3.11
C ASP A 60 14.76 -25.88 3.46
N ARG A 61 15.72 -26.69 3.01
CA ARG A 61 15.79 -28.11 3.34
C ARG A 61 16.11 -28.24 4.83
N ALA A 62 15.20 -28.90 5.55
CA ALA A 62 15.33 -29.35 6.93
C ALA A 62 16.81 -29.51 7.39
N GLY A 63 17.36 -28.47 8.01
CA GLY A 63 18.74 -28.46 8.50
C GLY A 63 19.47 -27.12 8.46
N ASP A 64 19.00 -26.12 7.70
CA ASP A 64 19.62 -24.80 7.69
C ASP A 64 19.18 -23.96 8.92
N THR A 65 20.13 -23.25 9.51
CA THR A 65 19.89 -22.38 10.68
C THR A 65 18.94 -21.22 10.33
N LEU A 66 18.29 -20.60 11.31
CA LEU A 66 17.36 -19.47 11.07
C LEU A 66 18.04 -18.22 10.50
N THR A 67 19.35 -18.05 10.75
CA THR A 67 20.12 -16.83 10.45
C THR A 67 20.33 -16.58 8.95
N PRO A 68 20.74 -17.58 8.13
CA PRO A 68 20.84 -17.42 6.67
C PRO A 68 19.50 -17.18 5.99
N LEU A 69 18.40 -17.67 6.58
CA LEU A 69 17.04 -17.44 6.07
C LEU A 69 16.60 -15.98 6.29
N GLN A 70 16.85 -15.41 7.47
CA GLN A 70 16.59 -13.99 7.75
C GLN A 70 17.37 -13.07 6.81
N GLN A 71 18.66 -13.36 6.54
CA GLN A 71 19.47 -12.60 5.59
C GLN A 71 18.94 -12.66 4.16
N ARG A 72 18.35 -13.79 3.73
CA ARG A 72 17.70 -13.88 2.41
C ARG A 72 16.44 -13.01 2.33
N PHE A 73 15.67 -12.91 3.43
CA PHE A 73 14.53 -12.01 3.46
C PHE A 73 14.97 -10.55 3.42
N ASP A 74 16.00 -10.18 4.19
CA ASP A 74 16.59 -8.84 4.08
C ASP A 74 17.03 -8.55 2.64
N ASP A 75 17.70 -9.48 1.96
CA ASP A 75 18.18 -9.29 0.57
C ASP A 75 17.03 -9.18 -0.45
N ILE A 76 15.90 -9.87 -0.23
CA ILE A 76 14.68 -9.70 -1.03
C ILE A 76 14.07 -8.30 -0.82
N LEU A 77 14.15 -7.77 0.41
CA LEU A 77 13.64 -6.44 0.76
C LEU A 77 14.60 -5.32 0.32
N VAL A 78 15.90 -5.60 0.15
CA VAL A 78 16.91 -4.67 -0.38
C VAL A 78 16.61 -4.41 -1.86
N GLY A 79 15.78 -3.40 -2.11
CA GLY A 79 15.33 -2.98 -3.44
C GLY A 79 13.85 -2.56 -3.48
N HIS A 80 13.07 -3.02 -2.49
CA HIS A 80 11.62 -2.79 -2.40
C HIS A 80 11.33 -1.96 -1.14
N HIS A 81 11.77 -0.70 -1.13
CA HIS A 81 11.72 0.22 0.03
C HIS A 81 10.32 0.51 0.60
N HIS A 82 9.25 0.00 -0.01
CA HIS A 82 7.86 0.19 0.43
C HIS A 82 7.21 -1.09 1.00
N ALA A 83 7.92 -2.21 1.03
CA ALA A 83 7.41 -3.47 1.56
C ALA A 83 7.94 -3.75 2.97
N SER A 84 7.13 -4.44 3.78
CA SER A 84 7.53 -4.91 5.11
C SER A 84 7.03 -6.32 5.31
N LEU A 85 7.86 -7.15 5.94
CA LEU A 85 7.62 -8.58 6.09
C LEU A 85 7.68 -8.95 7.58
N ALA A 86 6.68 -9.69 8.04
CA ALA A 86 6.72 -10.38 9.31
C ALA A 86 6.41 -11.86 9.11
N ILE A 87 7.17 -12.72 9.76
CA ILE A 87 6.96 -14.17 9.75
C ILE A 87 6.61 -14.57 11.16
N ILE A 88 5.48 -15.24 11.33
CA ILE A 88 4.95 -15.65 12.63
C ILE A 88 4.78 -17.15 12.70
N THR A 89 5.01 -17.72 13.87
CA THR A 89 4.71 -19.13 14.18
C THR A 89 3.21 -19.35 14.30
N GLY A 90 2.78 -20.62 14.28
CA GLY A 90 1.44 -21.09 14.66
C GLY A 90 0.83 -20.35 15.86
N ASP A 91 1.65 -20.09 16.88
CA ASP A 91 1.32 -19.47 18.16
C ASP A 91 1.43 -17.93 18.18
N ALA A 92 1.46 -17.27 17.01
CA ALA A 92 1.59 -15.82 16.85
C ALA A 92 2.90 -15.21 17.39
N ALA A 93 3.91 -16.03 17.70
CA ALA A 93 5.25 -15.56 18.01
C ALA A 93 5.98 -15.14 16.73
N ALA A 94 6.49 -13.91 16.67
CA ALA A 94 7.26 -13.43 15.53
C ALA A 94 8.63 -14.11 15.44
N ILE A 95 8.89 -14.78 14.32
CA ILE A 95 10.17 -15.40 13.95
C ILE A 95 11.08 -14.37 13.28
N TYR A 96 10.48 -13.44 12.54
CA TYR A 96 11.19 -12.38 11.81
C TYR A 96 10.30 -11.15 11.63
N THR A 97 10.90 -9.97 11.66
CA THR A 97 10.23 -8.70 11.36
C THR A 97 11.24 -7.77 10.72
N SER A 98 10.92 -7.27 9.53
CA SER A 98 11.76 -6.30 8.83
C SER A 98 11.70 -4.91 9.49
N PRO A 99 12.72 -4.05 9.31
CA PRO A 99 12.63 -2.63 9.68
C PRO A 99 11.45 -1.95 8.97
N GLY A 100 10.59 -1.23 9.70
CA GLY A 100 9.38 -0.64 9.11
C GLY A 100 8.26 -0.37 10.11
N PRO A 101 6.99 -0.24 9.64
CA PRO A 101 5.81 -0.12 10.50
C PRO A 101 5.63 -1.36 11.38
N ASP A 102 5.06 -1.16 12.57
CA ASP A 102 4.83 -2.24 13.54
C ASP A 102 3.68 -3.16 13.11
N LEU A 103 4.06 -4.26 12.46
CA LEU A 103 3.15 -5.29 11.94
C LEU A 103 2.46 -6.12 13.03
N THR A 104 2.91 -6.02 14.30
CA THR A 104 2.33 -6.78 15.42
C THR A 104 0.84 -6.51 15.60
N SER A 105 0.42 -5.27 15.36
CA SER A 105 -0.98 -4.87 15.47
C SER A 105 -1.86 -5.36 14.32
N PHE A 106 -1.28 -5.61 13.13
CA PHE A 106 -1.98 -6.30 12.04
C PHE A 106 -2.13 -7.80 12.35
N ILE A 107 -1.05 -8.44 12.80
CA ILE A 107 -1.03 -9.86 13.20
C ILE A 107 -2.05 -10.14 14.31
N ALA A 108 -2.14 -9.27 15.31
CA ALA A 108 -3.10 -9.38 16.41
C ALA A 108 -4.56 -9.18 15.95
N LEU A 109 -4.78 -8.40 14.90
CA LEU A 109 -6.11 -8.24 14.29
C LEU A 109 -6.55 -9.48 13.51
N ASP A 110 -5.58 -10.24 12.98
CA ASP A 110 -5.82 -11.21 11.91
C ASP A 110 -5.47 -12.67 12.25
N SER A 111 -5.39 -13.02 13.54
CA SER A 111 -5.15 -14.39 14.01
C SER A 111 -6.19 -15.42 13.53
N ASN A 112 -7.26 -14.99 12.85
CA ASN A 112 -8.35 -15.81 12.31
C ASN A 112 -8.46 -15.83 10.76
N ALA A 113 -7.66 -15.05 10.01
CA ALA A 113 -7.80 -14.94 8.54
C ALA A 113 -6.63 -15.55 7.76
N ARG A 114 -6.12 -16.70 8.21
CA ARG A 114 -4.98 -17.44 7.62
C ARG A 114 -5.14 -17.83 6.13
N ASP A 115 -6.31 -17.62 5.52
CA ASP A 115 -6.66 -18.11 4.18
C ASP A 115 -7.03 -17.02 3.15
N SER A 116 -6.95 -15.73 3.49
CA SER A 116 -7.34 -14.68 2.54
C SER A 116 -6.20 -14.27 1.61
N THR A 117 -6.23 -14.72 0.35
CA THR A 117 -5.31 -14.28 -0.72
C THR A 117 -5.58 -12.85 -1.24
N GLN A 118 -6.47 -12.10 -0.58
CA GLN A 118 -6.85 -10.74 -1.00
C GLN A 118 -6.17 -9.70 -0.11
N PRO A 119 -5.47 -8.71 -0.69
CA PRO A 119 -4.83 -7.65 0.09
C PRO A 119 -5.87 -6.87 0.87
N ARG A 120 -5.64 -6.70 2.18
CA ARG A 120 -6.51 -5.93 3.06
C ARG A 120 -5.86 -4.59 3.36
N LEU A 121 -6.69 -3.54 3.37
CA LEU A 121 -6.26 -2.22 3.82
C LEU A 121 -6.15 -2.20 5.34
N TRP A 122 -5.01 -1.77 5.84
CA TRP A 122 -4.73 -1.58 7.26
C TRP A 122 -4.16 -0.18 7.49
N VAL A 123 -4.61 0.52 8.53
CA VAL A 123 -4.17 1.88 8.85
C VAL A 123 -3.33 1.86 10.11
N HIS A 124 -2.10 2.38 10.02
CA HIS A 124 -1.21 2.52 11.16
C HIS A 124 -0.60 3.91 11.20
N LYS A 125 -0.71 4.59 12.35
CA LYS A 125 -0.17 5.95 12.57
C LYS A 125 -0.56 6.97 11.47
N GLY A 126 -1.76 6.85 10.90
CA GLY A 126 -2.28 7.75 9.87
C GLY A 126 -1.81 7.43 8.44
N HIS A 127 -1.07 6.35 8.24
CA HIS A 127 -0.72 5.83 6.92
C HIS A 127 -1.56 4.60 6.59
N SER A 128 -2.03 4.52 5.35
CA SER A 128 -2.70 3.32 4.81
C SER A 128 -1.67 2.37 4.22
N TYR A 129 -1.78 1.10 4.58
CA TYR A 129 -0.98 -0.01 4.12
C TYR A 129 -1.88 -1.08 3.52
N ARG A 130 -1.36 -1.87 2.59
CA ARG A 130 -2.00 -3.09 2.09
C ARG A 130 -1.19 -4.27 2.60
N ALA A 131 -1.85 -5.20 3.27
CA ALA A 131 -1.22 -6.38 3.86
C ALA A 131 -1.92 -7.65 3.36
N LEU A 132 -1.11 -8.70 3.17
CA LEU A 132 -1.53 -10.08 2.87
C LEU A 132 -1.20 -10.99 4.04
#